data_AF-A0AAW0KVN3-F1
#
_entry.id   AF-A0AAW0KVN3-F1
#
_cell.length_a   1.000
_cell.length_b   1.000
_cell.length_c   1.000
_cell.angle_alpha   90.00
_cell.angle_beta   90.00
_cell.angle_gamma   90.00
#
_symmetry.space_group_name_H-M   'P 1'
#
loop_
_entity.id
_entity.type
_entity.pdbx_description
1 polymer ?
#
loop_
_entity_poly.entity_id
_entity_poly.type
_entity_poly.pdbx_seq_one_letter_code
_entity_poly.pdbx_strand_id
1 'polypeptide(L)' 'MREPNKKSRIWLETFPTVEMVACAYDVAMIALCGRSGCLNFADSVGHLPISASTTAKDIERATVELAKAFWQVKLD' A
#
# COMPACT_ATOMS: atom_id res chain seq x y z
N MET A 1 2.07 9.81 -2.28
CA MET A 1 0.80 10.03 -1.54
C MET A 1 0.92 11.22 -0.60
N ARG A 2 -0.14 11.98 -0.32
CA ARG A 2 -0.14 13.02 0.71
C ARG A 2 -0.79 12.49 1.97
N GLU A 3 -0.16 12.69 3.12
CA GLU A 3 -0.79 12.39 4.39
C GLU A 3 -2.02 13.31 4.59
N PRO A 4 -3.16 12.78 5.06
CA PRO A 4 -4.29 13.62 5.44
C PRO A 4 -3.84 14.69 6.44
N ASN A 5 -4.26 15.94 6.22
CA ASN A 5 -3.99 17.08 7.09
C ASN A 5 -2.52 17.50 7.26
N LYS A 6 -1.57 16.91 6.51
CA LYS A 6 -0.16 17.32 6.50
C LYS A 6 0.31 17.72 5.11
N LYS A 7 1.33 18.59 5.05
CA LYS A 7 2.00 18.96 3.79
C LYS A 7 3.03 17.91 3.34
N SER A 8 3.30 16.92 4.18
CA SER A 8 4.25 15.83 3.93
C SER A 8 3.76 14.92 2.80
N ARG A 9 4.69 14.47 1.97
CA ARG A 9 4.45 13.46 0.94
C ARG A 9 5.11 12.17 1.38
N ILE A 10 4.37 11.08 1.31
CA ILE A 10 4.90 9.71 1.39
C ILE A 10 5.26 9.32 -0.03
N TRP A 11 6.53 9.03 -0.28
CA TRP A 11 6.95 8.49 -1.55
C TRP A 11 6.67 6.99 -1.52
N LEU A 12 5.88 6.51 -2.47
CA LEU A 12 5.76 5.07 -2.67
C LEU A 12 6.97 4.67 -3.52
N GLU A 13 7.67 3.63 -3.11
CA GLU A 13 8.85 3.12 -3.82
C GLU A 13 8.55 2.82 -5.29
N THR A 14 9.60 2.69 -6.10
CA THR A 14 9.43 2.43 -7.54
C THR A 14 9.09 0.95 -7.75
N PHE A 15 7.87 0.66 -8.22
CA PHE A 15 7.43 -0.71 -8.50
C PHE A 15 7.41 -1.00 -10.01
N PRO A 16 7.81 -2.20 -10.47
CA PRO A 16 7.88 -2.55 -11.90
C PRO A 16 6.55 -2.66 -12.64
N THR A 17 5.41 -2.77 -11.95
CA THR A 17 4.10 -2.86 -12.62
C THR A 17 3.08 -1.90 -12.02
N VAL A 18 2.13 -1.48 -12.85
CA VAL A 18 1.08 -0.52 -12.45
C VAL A 18 0.15 -1.11 -11.41
N GLU A 19 -0.11 -2.42 -11.46
CA GLU A 19 -0.94 -3.13 -10.47
C GLU A 19 -0.30 -3.07 -9.09
N MET A 20 1.02 -3.25 -9.01
CA MET A 20 1.74 -3.20 -7.74
C MET A 20 1.78 -1.79 -7.16
N VAL A 21 1.88 -0.76 -8.01
CA VAL A 21 1.72 0.65 -7.57
C VAL A 21 0.31 0.88 -7.01
N ALA A 22 -0.72 0.40 -7.70
CA ALA A 22 -2.11 0.57 -7.27
C ALA A 22 -2.41 -0.17 -5.95
N CYS A 23 -1.91 -1.41 -5.78
CA CYS A 23 -2.04 -2.13 -4.51
C CYS A 23 -1.22 -1.47 -3.39
N ALA A 24 -0.02 -0.93 -3.68
CA ALA A 24 0.76 -0.18 -2.71
C ALA A 24 0.04 1.11 -2.24
N TYR A 25 -0.67 1.77 -3.15
CA TYR A 25 -1.54 2.89 -2.81
C TYR A 25 -2.69 2.45 -1.89
N ASP A 26 -3.33 1.32 -2.19
CA ASP A 26 -4.42 0.80 -1.36
C ASP A 26 -3.97 0.46 0.06
N VAL A 27 -2.79 -0.15 0.23
CA VAL A 27 -2.16 -0.37 1.54
C VAL A 27 -2.00 0.95 2.30
N ALA A 28 -1.48 1.98 1.63
CA ALA A 28 -1.29 3.29 2.24
C ALA A 28 -2.62 3.99 2.57
N MET A 29 -3.64 3.83 1.74
CA MET A 29 -5.00 4.33 2.00
C MET A 29 -5.64 3.63 3.21
N ILE A 30 -5.52 2.32 3.33
CA ILE A 30 -6.00 1.58 4.51
C ILE A 30 -5.28 2.07 5.76
N ALA A 31 -3.96 2.23 5.70
CA ALA A 31 -3.16 2.70 6.83
C ALA A 31 -3.54 4.11 7.29
N LEU A 32 -3.80 5.04 6.35
CA LEU A 32 -4.00 6.45 6.67
C LEU A 32 -5.48 6.83 6.89
N CYS A 33 -6.38 6.21 6.15
CA CYS A 33 -7.80 6.56 6.10
C CYS A 33 -8.71 5.48 6.71
N GLY A 34 -8.15 4.31 7.05
CA GLY A 34 -8.92 3.18 7.58
C GLY A 34 -10.03 2.74 6.62
N ARG A 35 -11.19 2.39 7.18
CA ARG A 35 -12.37 1.89 6.42
C ARG A 35 -13.03 2.92 5.51
N SER A 36 -12.65 4.20 5.63
CA SER A 36 -13.22 5.29 4.83
C SER A 36 -12.41 5.59 3.56
N GLY A 37 -11.30 4.87 3.33
CA GLY A 37 -10.46 5.06 2.15
C GLY A 37 -11.05 4.46 0.89
N CYS A 38 -11.08 5.22 -0.21
CA CYS A 38 -11.36 4.66 -1.53
C CYS A 38 -10.15 3.88 -2.03
N LEU A 39 -10.35 2.60 -2.32
CA LEU A 39 -9.31 1.69 -2.82
C LEU A 39 -9.52 1.43 -4.31
N ASN A 40 -8.43 1.16 -5.02
CA ASN A 40 -8.45 0.73 -6.41
C ASN A 40 -8.97 -0.70 -6.52
N PHE A 41 -8.63 -1.56 -5.55
CA PHE A 41 -9.03 -2.96 -5.50
C PHE A 41 -9.79 -3.27 -4.20
N ALA A 42 -11.08 -2.95 -4.16
CA ALA A 42 -11.94 -3.18 -2.99
C ALA A 42 -11.96 -4.65 -2.53
N ASP A 43 -11.88 -5.60 -3.46
CA ASP A 43 -11.88 -7.03 -3.14
C ASP A 43 -10.56 -7.54 -2.54
N SER A 44 -9.49 -6.75 -2.62
CA SER A 44 -8.16 -7.15 -2.14
C SER A 44 -7.92 -6.87 -0.66
N VAL A 45 -8.82 -6.15 0.02
CA VAL A 45 -8.63 -5.66 1.40
C VAL A 45 -8.23 -6.77 2.38
N GLY A 46 -8.83 -7.96 2.26
CA GLY A 46 -8.52 -9.10 3.13
C GLY A 46 -7.16 -9.76 2.86
N HIS A 47 -6.54 -9.45 1.72
CA HIS A 47 -5.27 -10.02 1.25
C HIS A 47 -4.11 -9.03 1.32
N LEU A 48 -4.38 -7.73 1.51
CA LEU A 48 -3.34 -6.73 1.63
C LEU A 48 -2.65 -6.79 3.00
N PRO A 49 -1.31 -6.61 3.06
CA PRO A 49 -0.61 -6.54 4.33
C PRO A 49 -1.03 -5.31 5.12
N ILE A 50 -1.27 -5.50 6.41
CA ILE A 50 -1.64 -4.44 7.33
C ILE A 50 -0.36 -3.78 7.84
N SER A 51 -0.21 -2.47 7.61
CA SER A 51 0.90 -1.69 8.18
C SER A 51 0.82 -1.66 9.71
N ALA A 52 1.96 -1.79 10.38
CA ALA A 52 2.03 -1.75 11.85
C ALA A 52 1.61 -0.39 12.45
N SER A 53 1.81 0.70 11.72
CA SER A 53 1.35 2.03 12.12
C SER A 53 1.07 2.90 10.89
N THR A 54 0.57 4.12 11.13
CA THR A 54 0.32 5.13 10.09
C THR A 54 1.59 5.90 9.69
N THR A 55 2.77 5.48 10.15
CA THR A 55 4.02 6.14 9.79
C THR A 55 4.46 5.74 8.38
N ALA A 56 5.11 6.66 7.66
CA ALA A 56 5.59 6.43 6.30
C ALA A 56 6.44 5.15 6.19
N LYS A 57 7.34 4.94 7.16
CA LYS A 57 8.25 3.78 7.20
C LYS A 57 7.52 2.44 7.31
N ASP A 58 6.46 2.38 8.12
CA ASP A 58 5.70 1.13 8.28
C ASP A 58 4.79 0.87 7.08
N ILE A 59 4.27 1.93 6.46
CA ILE A 59 3.54 1.84 5.19
C ILE A 59 4.48 1.33 4.09
N GLU A 60 5.67 1.92 3.94
CA GLU A 60 6.69 1.48 2.98
C GLU A 60 7.03 0.00 3.19
N ARG A 61 7.27 -0.43 4.43
CA ARG A 61 7.53 -1.83 4.74
C ARG A 61 6.39 -2.75 4.28
N ALA A 62 5.14 -2.40 4.57
CA ALA A 62 3.98 -3.19 4.14
C ALA A 62 3.89 -3.26 2.60
N THR A 63 4.19 -2.16 1.89
CA THR A 63 4.21 -2.16 0.42
C THR A 63 5.33 -3.02 -0.17
N VAL A 64 6.49 -3.11 0.49
CA VAL A 64 7.58 -4.02 0.09
C VAL A 64 7.19 -5.49 0.33
N GLU A 65 6.52 -5.78 1.44
CA GLU A 65 6.01 -7.14 1.72
C GLU A 65 4.95 -7.56 0.70
N LEU A 66 4.03 -6.67 0.35
CA LEU A 66 3.08 -6.86 -0.75
C LEU A 66 3.79 -7.14 -2.07
N ALA A 67 4.81 -6.37 -2.41
CA ALA A 67 5.54 -6.54 -3.66
C ALA A 67 6.24 -7.90 -3.76
N LYS A 68 6.83 -8.37 -2.66
CA LYS A 68 7.41 -9.72 -2.59
C LYS A 68 6.36 -10.80 -2.81
N ALA A 69 5.19 -10.68 -2.18
CA ALA A 69 4.09 -11.62 -2.37
C ALA A 69 3.59 -11.63 -3.83
N PHE A 70 3.48 -10.46 -4.46
CA PHE A 70 3.10 -10.33 -5.87
C PHE A 70 4.05 -11.07 -6.82
N TRP A 71 5.37 -10.99 -6.58
CA TRP A 71 6.34 -11.71 -7.40
C TRP A 71 6.33 -13.21 -7.14
N GLN A 72 6.06 -13.63 -5.90
CA GLN A 72 6.00 -15.05 -5.57
C GLN A 72 4.83 -15.75 -6.28
N VAL A 73 3.67 -15.10 -6.37
CA VAL A 73 2.49 -15.61 -7.11
C VAL A 73 2.73 -15.71 -8.63
N LYS A 74 3.66 -14.94 -9.20
CA LYS A 74 4.00 -15.00 -10.64
C LYS A 74 5.07 -16.04 -10.99
N LEU A 75 5.72 -16.63 -9.98
CA LEU A 75 6.79 -17.62 -10.15
C LEU A 75 6.28 -19.07 -9.99
N ASP A 76 5.03 -19.24 -9.56
CA ASP A 76 4.30 -20.51 -9.52
C ASP A 76 3.43 -20.69 -10.77
#